data_AF-G0J0W2-F1
#
_entry.id   AF-G0J0W2-F1
#
_cell.length_a   1.000
_cell.length_b   1.000
_cell.length_c   1.000
_cell.angle_alpha   90.00
_cell.angle_beta   90.00
_cell.angle_gamma   90.00
#
_symmetry.space_group_name_H-M   'P 1'
#
loop_
_entity.id
_entity.type
_entity.pdbx_description
1 polymer ?
#
loop_
_entity_poly.entity_id
_entity_poly.type
_entity_poly.pdbx_seq_one_letter_code
_entity_poly.pdbx_strand_id
1 'polypeptide(L)'
;MNEIITTIKKLIEVRVNIIKAEITDQISSIVARVAAIVLMIISASFILLFGSIALAFYFSELYGSSSIGFLMLTGIYTFIFLLLYLLRNAGGFQRILKNSLYRYVFLFKGRKGE
;
A
#
# COMPACT_ATOMS: atom_id res chain seq x y z
N MET A 1 2.12 -52.60 -24.22
CA MET A 1 1.01 -51.70 -23.84
C MET A 1 1.28 -50.93 -22.54
N ASN A 2 1.84 -51.53 -21.49
CA ASN A 2 2.08 -50.83 -20.21
C ASN A 2 3.10 -49.66 -20.26
N GLU A 3 4.11 -49.71 -21.13
CA GLU A 3 5.14 -48.64 -21.18
C GLU A 3 4.65 -47.30 -21.73
N ILE A 4 3.66 -47.33 -22.63
CA ILE A 4 3.05 -46.12 -23.18
C ILE A 4 2.22 -45.43 -22.10
N ILE A 5 1.50 -46.22 -21.29
CA ILE A 5 0.67 -45.72 -20.20
C ILE A 5 1.54 -45.10 -19.09
N THR A 6 2.67 -45.73 -18.73
CA THR A 6 3.61 -45.15 -17.76
C THR A 6 4.27 -43.88 -18.28
N THR A 7 4.62 -43.82 -19.57
CA THR A 7 5.22 -42.61 -20.17
C THR A 7 4.23 -41.44 -20.20
N ILE A 8 2.96 -41.70 -20.55
CA ILE A 8 1.88 -40.69 -20.50
C ILE A 8 1.62 -40.24 -19.06
N LYS A 9 1.59 -41.16 -18.09
CA LYS A 9 1.49 -40.81 -16.66
C LYS A 9 2.62 -39.88 -16.23
N LYS A 10 3.87 -40.19 -16.61
CA LYS A 10 5.04 -39.38 -16.29
C LYS A 10 4.96 -37.98 -16.89
N LEU A 11 4.47 -37.87 -18.12
CA LEU A 11 4.26 -36.58 -18.78
C LEU A 11 3.20 -35.72 -18.06
N ILE A 12 2.07 -36.32 -17.67
CA ILE A 12 1.02 -35.63 -16.90
C ILE A 12 1.54 -35.20 -15.53
N GLU A 13 2.27 -36.07 -14.84
CA GLU A 13 2.85 -35.81 -13.54
C GLU A 13 3.88 -34.67 -13.57
N VAL A 14 4.74 -34.65 -14.60
CA VAL A 14 5.69 -33.55 -14.82
C VAL A 14 4.95 -32.23 -15.10
N ARG A 15 3.90 -32.23 -15.93
CA ARG A 15 3.13 -31.00 -16.19
C ARG A 15 2.42 -30.48 -14.94
N VAL A 16 1.85 -31.37 -14.13
CA VAL A 16 1.22 -31.00 -12.86
C VAL A 16 2.25 -30.44 -11.86
N ASN A 17 3.44 -31.03 -11.79
CA ASN A 17 4.52 -30.53 -10.94
C ASN A 17 5.03 -29.17 -11.39
N ILE A 18 5.19 -28.94 -12.70
CA ILE A 18 5.56 -27.63 -13.25
C ILE A 18 4.50 -26.58 -12.87
N ILE A 19 3.21 -26.88 -13.05
CA ILE A 19 2.12 -25.97 -12.70
C ILE A 19 2.10 -25.67 -11.20
N LYS A 20 2.25 -26.68 -10.33
CA LYS A 20 2.31 -26.48 -8.87
C LYS A 20 3.50 -25.62 -8.44
N ALA A 21 4.67 -25.88 -9.02
CA ALA A 21 5.87 -25.10 -8.73
C ALA A 21 5.71 -23.64 -9.18
N GLU A 22 5.19 -23.43 -10.40
CA GLU A 22 4.99 -22.10 -10.97
C GLU A 22 3.95 -21.28 -10.19
N ILE A 23 2.85 -21.91 -9.76
CA ILE A 23 1.85 -21.30 -8.88
C ILE A 23 2.46 -20.92 -7.53
N THR A 24 3.24 -21.81 -6.92
CA THR A 24 3.86 -21.57 -5.61
C THR A 24 4.85 -20.41 -5.66
N ASP A 25 5.65 -20.33 -6.72
CA ASP A 25 6.64 -19.28 -6.91
C ASP A 25 5.98 -17.92 -7.21
N GLN A 26 4.92 -17.92 -8.05
CA GLN A 26 4.12 -16.73 -8.30
C GLN A 26 3.41 -16.22 -7.04
N ILE A 27 2.75 -17.10 -6.27
CA ILE A 27 2.09 -16.73 -5.01
C ILE A 27 3.11 -16.20 -4.00
N SER A 28 4.25 -16.87 -3.84
CA SER A 28 5.31 -16.43 -2.92
C SER A 28 5.81 -15.03 -3.27
N SER A 29 6.01 -14.75 -4.56
CA SER A 29 6.43 -13.43 -5.03
C SER A 29 5.38 -12.34 -4.78
N ILE A 30 4.09 -12.66 -4.93
CA ILE A 30 2.98 -11.73 -4.69
C ILE A 30 2.83 -11.46 -3.19
N VAL A 31 2.86 -12.50 -2.37
CA VAL A 31 2.74 -12.40 -0.91
C VAL A 31 3.86 -11.55 -0.32
N ALA A 32 5.11 -11.78 -0.73
CA ALA A 32 6.25 -10.97 -0.25
C ALA A 32 6.09 -9.48 -0.59
N ARG A 33 5.58 -9.20 -1.78
CA ARG A 33 5.31 -7.84 -2.28
C ARG A 33 4.17 -7.16 -1.56
N VAL A 34 3.06 -7.87 -1.31
CA VAL A 34 1.94 -7.37 -0.52
C VAL A 34 2.38 -7.12 0.92
N ALA A 35 3.13 -8.04 1.53
CA ALA A 35 3.67 -7.88 2.87
C ALA A 35 4.55 -6.61 2.98
N ALA A 36 5.41 -6.34 1.99
CA ALA A 36 6.21 -5.12 1.95
C ALA A 36 5.36 -3.85 1.83
N ILE A 37 4.29 -3.84 1.01
CA ILE A 37 3.37 -2.70 0.92
C ILE A 37 2.65 -2.49 2.25
N VAL A 38 2.13 -3.55 2.84
CA VAL A 38 1.41 -3.50 4.13
C VAL A 38 2.33 -2.94 5.20
N LEU A 39 3.57 -3.40 5.27
CA LEU A 39 4.56 -2.88 6.20
C LEU A 39 4.82 -1.38 5.98
N MET A 40 5.00 -0.94 4.74
CA MET A 40 5.16 0.49 4.41
C MET A 40 3.95 1.33 4.83
N ILE A 41 2.72 0.86 4.59
CA ILE A 41 1.50 1.57 4.98
C ILE A 41 1.40 1.68 6.50
N ILE A 42 1.68 0.60 7.22
CA ILE A 42 1.68 0.58 8.69
C ILE A 42 2.73 1.57 9.22
N SER A 43 3.96 1.52 8.71
CA SER A 43 5.03 2.44 9.11
C SER A 43 4.67 3.90 8.83
N ALA A 44 4.13 4.20 7.65
CA ALA A 44 3.65 5.54 7.31
C ALA A 44 2.53 6.02 8.24
N SER A 45 1.62 5.11 8.62
CA SER A 45 0.53 5.41 9.54
C SER A 45 1.06 5.75 10.95
N PHE A 46 2.07 5.04 11.43
CA PHE A 46 2.74 5.36 12.69
C PHE A 46 3.44 6.72 12.65
N ILE A 47 4.18 7.02 11.58
CA ILE A 47 4.84 8.33 11.41
C ILE A 47 3.80 9.44 11.46
N LEU A 48 2.67 9.28 10.76
CA LEU A 48 1.58 10.26 10.76
C LEU A 48 0.96 10.41 12.15
N LEU A 49 0.68 9.30 12.84
CA LEU A 49 0.10 9.29 14.18
C LEU A 49 1.02 10.02 15.17
N PHE A 50 2.28 9.59 15.26
CA PHE A 50 3.25 10.19 16.19
C PHE A 50 3.57 11.63 15.83
N GLY A 51 3.66 11.97 14.54
CA GLY A 51 3.84 13.35 14.10
C GLY A 51 2.67 14.24 14.52
N SER A 52 1.43 13.74 14.41
CA SER A 52 0.23 14.47 14.83
C SER A 52 0.20 14.68 16.34
N ILE A 53 0.53 13.64 17.11
CA ILE A 53 0.60 13.71 18.57
C ILE A 53 1.71 14.69 19.00
N ALA A 54 2.89 14.61 18.39
CA ALA A 54 4.01 15.51 18.68
C ALA A 54 3.66 16.98 18.40
N LEU A 55 2.99 17.26 17.27
CA LEU A 55 2.50 18.60 16.97
C LEU A 55 1.45 19.08 17.99
N ALA A 56 0.53 18.20 18.41
CA ALA A 56 -0.46 18.52 19.43
C ALA A 56 0.20 18.92 20.75
N PHE A 57 1.21 18.17 21.18
CA PHE A 57 1.98 18.44 22.38
C PHE A 57 2.83 19.71 22.25
N TYR A 58 3.46 19.94 21.10
CA TYR A 58 4.22 21.16 20.84
C TYR A 58 3.35 22.42 20.96
N PHE A 59 2.15 22.41 20.38
CA PHE A 59 1.20 23.50 20.56
C PHE A 59 0.70 23.58 22.01
N SER A 60 0.41 22.45 22.65
CA SER A 60 -0.01 22.42 24.06
C SER A 60 1.01 23.09 25.00
N GLU A 61 2.30 22.85 24.78
CA GLU A 61 3.38 23.39 25.60
C GLU A 61 3.55 24.90 25.39
N LEU A 62 3.39 25.39 24.15
CA LEU A 62 3.44 26.82 23.84
C LEU A 62 2.33 27.63 24.55
N TYR A 63 1.12 27.07 24.67
CA TYR A 63 -0.06 27.75 25.23
C TYR A 63 -0.36 27.36 26.68
N GLY A 64 0.46 26.50 27.30
CA GLY A 64 0.35 26.12 28.71
C GLY A 64 -0.92 25.31 29.08
N SER A 65 -1.66 24.80 28.09
CA SER A 65 -2.88 24.00 28.31
C SER A 65 -3.08 22.97 27.20
N SER A 66 -3.17 21.68 27.58
CA SER A 66 -3.40 20.55 26.67
C SER A 66 -4.62 20.73 25.77
N SER A 67 -5.68 21.36 26.27
CA SER A 67 -6.90 21.55 25.50
C SER A 67 -6.71 22.49 24.30
N ILE A 68 -5.82 23.48 24.41
CA ILE A 68 -5.56 24.45 23.34
C ILE A 68 -4.72 23.81 22.23
N GLY A 69 -3.75 22.97 22.59
CA GLY A 69 -2.92 22.24 21.62
C GLY A 69 -3.74 21.36 20.67
N PHE A 70 -4.71 20.61 21.21
CA PHE A 70 -5.63 19.81 20.41
C PHE A 70 -6.63 20.65 19.61
N LEU A 71 -7.10 21.79 20.15
CA LEU A 71 -7.95 22.72 19.41
C LEU A 71 -7.23 23.29 18.18
N MET A 72 -5.96 23.67 18.34
CA MET A 72 -5.15 24.21 17.26
C MET A 72 -4.83 23.15 16.20
N LEU A 73 -4.51 21.92 16.64
CA LEU A 73 -4.33 20.79 15.72
C LEU A 73 -5.62 20.50 14.94
N THR A 74 -6.78 20.53 15.60
CA THR A 74 -8.10 20.37 14.95
C THR A 74 -8.36 21.49 13.95
N GLY A 75 -7.98 22.73 14.27
CA GLY A 75 -8.04 23.87 13.34
C GLY A 75 -7.17 23.67 12.11
N ILE A 76 -5.93 23.21 12.28
CA ILE A 76 -5.01 22.90 11.18
C ILE A 76 -5.57 21.77 10.30
N TYR A 77 -6.06 20.68 10.90
CA TYR A 77 -6.68 19.58 10.17
C TYR A 77 -7.94 20.02 9.43
N THR A 78 -8.76 20.87 10.04
CA THR A 78 -9.95 21.45 9.41
C THR A 78 -9.56 22.35 8.25
N PHE A 79 -8.51 23.16 8.40
CA PHE A 79 -8.01 24.02 7.34
C PHE A 79 -7.46 23.21 6.17
N ILE A 80 -6.64 22.18 6.43
CA ILE A 80 -6.16 21.23 5.42
C ILE A 80 -7.33 20.54 4.73
N PHE A 81 -8.33 20.09 5.50
CA PHE A 81 -9.52 19.44 4.96
C PHE A 81 -10.31 20.39 4.05
N LEU A 82 -10.48 21.65 4.45
CA LEU A 82 -11.13 22.67 3.63
C LEU A 82 -10.34 22.93 2.35
N LEU A 83 -9.01 23.06 2.45
CA LEU A 83 -8.11 23.19 1.31
C LEU A 83 -8.25 22.01 0.34
N LEU A 84 -8.26 20.78 0.86
CA LEU A 84 -8.49 19.56 0.09
C LEU A 84 -9.91 19.51 -0.50
N TYR A 85 -10.92 20.01 0.19
CA TYR A 85 -12.29 20.07 -0.29
C TYR A 85 -12.43 21.05 -1.47
N LEU A 86 -11.78 22.22 -1.40
CA LEU A 86 -11.69 23.16 -2.50
C LEU A 86 -10.88 22.58 -3.68
N LEU A 87 -9.74 21.94 -3.40
CA LEU A 87 -8.94 21.23 -4.40
C LEU A 87 -9.65 20.01 -4.99
N ARG A 88 -10.58 19.38 -4.26
CA ARG A 88 -11.40 18.29 -4.78
C ARG A 88 -12.37 18.78 -5.85
N ASN A 89 -12.87 20.01 -5.71
CA ASN A 89 -13.75 20.64 -6.69
C ASN A 89 -12.98 21.13 -7.93
N ALA A 90 -11.69 21.47 -7.77
CA ALA A 90 -10.77 21.63 -8.89
C ALA A 90 -10.34 20.24 -9.40
N GLY A 91 -10.89 19.75 -10.51
CA GLY A 91 -10.74 18.36 -11.02
C GLY A 91 -9.32 17.76 -11.20
N GLY A 92 -8.24 18.45 -10.78
CA GLY A 92 -6.87 17.97 -10.73
C GLY A 92 -6.57 16.96 -9.60
N PHE A 93 -7.20 17.06 -8.42
CA PHE A 93 -6.86 16.16 -7.30
C PHE A 93 -7.27 14.70 -7.57
N GLN A 94 -8.42 14.49 -8.23
CA GLN A 94 -8.84 13.18 -8.73
C GLN A 94 -7.85 12.60 -9.75
N ARG A 95 -7.25 13.44 -10.62
CA ARG A 95 -6.20 13.02 -11.56
C ARG A 95 -4.90 12.69 -10.83
N ILE A 96 -4.48 13.44 -9.81
CA ILE A 96 -3.25 13.17 -9.06
C ILE A 96 -3.38 11.92 -8.18
N LEU A 97 -4.48 11.75 -7.45
CA LEU A 97 -4.74 10.53 -6.67
C LEU A 97 -4.88 9.31 -7.58
N LYS A 98 -5.61 9.42 -8.69
CA LYS A 98 -5.72 8.33 -9.66
C LYS A 98 -4.35 8.02 -10.27
N ASN A 99 -3.58 9.01 -10.71
CA ASN A 99 -2.26 8.77 -11.31
C ASN A 99 -1.24 8.23 -10.29
N SER A 100 -1.33 8.63 -9.01
CA SER A 100 -0.49 8.12 -7.93
C SER A 100 -0.85 6.68 -7.57
N LEU A 101 -2.15 6.37 -7.38
CA LEU A 101 -2.61 5.00 -7.09
C LEU A 101 -2.35 4.04 -8.27
N TYR A 102 -2.59 4.47 -9.51
CA TYR A 102 -2.21 3.70 -10.69
C TYR A 102 -0.70 3.49 -10.73
N ARG A 103 0.11 4.49 -10.39
CA ARG A 103 1.57 4.34 -10.35
C ARG A 103 2.03 3.44 -9.19
N TYR A 104 1.40 3.42 -8.03
CA TYR A 104 1.78 2.49 -6.96
C TYR A 104 1.32 1.04 -7.23
N VAL A 105 0.13 0.85 -7.81
CA VAL A 105 -0.36 -0.46 -8.23
C VAL A 105 0.40 -0.96 -9.47
N PHE A 106 0.85 -0.07 -10.36
CA PHE A 106 1.59 -0.42 -11.59
C PHE A 106 3.12 -0.44 -11.43
N LEU A 107 3.71 0.33 -10.51
CA LEU A 107 5.14 0.21 -10.15
C LEU A 107 5.47 -1.17 -9.60
N PHE A 108 4.46 -1.87 -9.08
CA PHE A 108 4.61 -3.28 -8.80
C PHE A 108 4.52 -4.18 -10.04
N LYS A 109 3.68 -3.85 -11.03
CA LYS A 109 3.53 -4.65 -12.26
C LYS A 109 4.67 -4.48 -13.28
N GLY A 110 5.42 -3.37 -13.23
CA GLY A 110 6.40 -3.00 -14.27
C GLY A 110 7.84 -3.53 -14.16
N ARG A 111 8.14 -4.53 -13.32
CA ARG A 111 9.51 -5.08 -13.16
C ARG A 111 9.67 -6.53 -13.65
N LYS A 112 8.89 -6.92 -14.66
CA LYS A 112 9.05 -8.20 -15.37
C LYS A 112 9.00 -7.91 -16.87
N GLY A 113 10.17 -7.72 -17.48
CA GLY A 113 10.31 -7.62 -18.93
C GLY A 113 11.26 -6.53 -19.42
N GLU A 114 12.53 -6.62 -19.03
CA GLU A 114 13.66 -6.60 -19.97
C GLU A 114 14.63 -7.71 -19.56
#